data_AF-A0A523FMK1-F1
#
_entry.id   AF-A0A523FMK1-F1
#
_cell.length_a   1.000
_cell.length_b   1.000
_cell.length_c   1.000
_cell.angle_alpha   90.00
_cell.angle_beta   90.00
_cell.angle_gamma   90.00
#
_symmetry.space_group_name_H-M   'P 1'
#
loop_
_entity.id
_entity.type
_entity.pdbx_description
1 polymer ?
#
loop_
_entity_poly.entity_id
_entity_poly.type
_entity_poly.pdbx_seq_one_letter_code
_entity_poly.pdbx_strand_id
1 'polypeptide(L)'
;MNYIAAEKAPDHATHRVKIHGEKDFEGMRKAGRLAAQTLDYITPFVKIGVTTGELDRLCHDFILKAGAFPAPLYYRGFPKSICTSINHVICHGIPGDKRLRDGDTMNIDVTVILDGWHG
;
A
#
# COMPACT_ATOMS: atom_id res chain seq x y z
N MET A 1 -6.96 -11.31 -11.71
CA MET A 1 -7.64 -10.90 -10.47
C MET A 1 -9.02 -10.38 -10.87
N ASN A 2 -10.11 -10.96 -10.36
CA ASN A 2 -11.46 -10.50 -10.71
C ASN A 2 -11.84 -9.36 -9.77
N TYR A 3 -11.86 -8.13 -10.29
CA TYR A 3 -12.39 -6.99 -9.55
C TYR A 3 -13.89 -7.17 -9.35
N ILE A 4 -14.33 -6.99 -8.11
CA ILE A 4 -15.74 -6.84 -7.76
C ILE A 4 -15.97 -5.37 -7.41
N ALA A 5 -17.07 -4.80 -7.92
CA ALA A 5 -17.45 -3.43 -7.57
C ALA A 5 -17.61 -3.32 -6.04
N ALA A 6 -17.24 -2.18 -5.46
CA ALA A 6 -17.26 -1.99 -4.01
C ALA A 6 -18.64 -2.27 -3.40
N GLU A 7 -19.71 -1.88 -4.09
CA GLU A 7 -21.11 -2.15 -3.75
C GLU A 7 -21.50 -3.65 -3.78
N LYS A 8 -20.68 -4.50 -4.41
CA LYS A 8 -20.88 -5.96 -4.52
C LYS A 8 -19.93 -6.75 -3.62
N ALA A 9 -19.04 -6.08 -2.90
CA ALA A 9 -18.17 -6.74 -1.93
C ALA A 9 -19.01 -7.20 -0.72
N PRO A 10 -18.91 -8.46 -0.28
CA PRO A 10 -19.70 -8.94 0.84
C PRO A 10 -19.31 -8.21 2.14
N ASP A 11 -20.27 -7.98 3.03
CA ASP A 11 -19.98 -7.44 4.36
C ASP A 11 -19.15 -8.46 5.17
N HIS A 12 -17.95 -8.06 5.57
CA HIS A 12 -16.95 -8.98 6.15
C HIS A 12 -16.99 -9.08 7.68
N ALA A 13 -17.87 -8.32 8.37
CA ALA A 13 -17.86 -8.24 9.82
C ALA A 13 -18.63 -9.40 10.47
N THR A 14 -18.07 -10.61 10.43
CA THR A 14 -18.65 -11.78 11.13
C THR A 14 -18.38 -11.77 12.65
N HIS A 15 -17.75 -10.71 13.18
CA HIS A 15 -17.26 -10.60 14.57
C HIS A 15 -16.40 -11.79 15.05
N ARG A 16 -15.79 -12.52 14.11
CA ARG A 16 -14.91 -13.66 14.39
C ARG A 16 -13.52 -13.33 13.89
N VAL A 17 -12.52 -13.59 14.72
CA VAL A 17 -11.12 -13.53 14.30
C VAL A 17 -10.80 -14.81 13.53
N LYS A 18 -10.29 -14.69 12.31
CA LYS A 18 -9.84 -15.84 11.52
C LYS A 18 -8.60 -16.44 12.20
N ILE A 19 -8.68 -17.71 12.58
CA ILE A 19 -7.55 -18.47 13.10
C ILE A 19 -6.80 -19.09 11.91
N HIS A 20 -5.53 -18.73 11.77
CA HIS A 20 -4.68 -19.14 10.66
C HIS A 20 -3.78 -20.31 11.03
N GLY A 21 -3.48 -21.16 10.05
CA GLY A 21 -2.57 -22.30 10.21
C GLY A 21 -1.13 -22.01 9.74
N GLU A 22 -0.23 -22.97 9.93
CA GLU A 22 1.20 -22.82 9.56
C GLU A 22 1.41 -22.40 8.10
N LYS A 23 0.67 -23.01 7.17
CA LYS A 23 0.75 -22.70 5.73
C LYS A 23 0.31 -21.26 5.41
N ASP A 24 -0.67 -20.73 6.14
CA ASP A 24 -1.13 -19.35 5.98
C ASP A 24 -0.03 -18.37 6.42
N PHE A 25 0.66 -18.67 7.53
CA PHE A 25 1.74 -17.83 8.04
C PHE A 25 2.92 -17.72 7.09
N GLU A 26 3.22 -18.75 6.30
CA GLU A 26 4.24 -18.63 5.26
C GLU A 26 3.89 -17.57 4.22
N GLY A 27 2.63 -17.54 3.77
CA GLY A 27 2.12 -16.53 2.84
C GLY A 27 2.15 -15.12 3.44
N MET A 28 1.62 -14.97 4.66
CA MET A 28 1.66 -13.69 5.39
C MET A 28 3.09 -13.16 5.58
N ARG A 29 4.04 -14.03 5.94
CA ARG A 29 5.45 -13.64 6.11
C ARG A 29 6.07 -13.16 4.80
N LYS A 30 5.74 -13.79 3.67
CA LYS A 30 6.24 -13.36 2.35
C LYS A 30 5.64 -12.00 1.99
N ALA A 31 4.33 -11.82 2.13
CA ALA A 31 3.65 -10.56 1.83
C ALA A 31 4.16 -9.41 2.72
N GLY A 32 4.20 -9.60 4.04
CA GLY A 32 4.69 -8.58 4.97
C GLY A 32 6.17 -8.24 4.78
N ARG A 33 6.99 -9.21 4.38
CA ARG A 33 8.39 -8.95 4.01
C ARG A 33 8.48 -8.08 2.77
N LEU A 34 7.66 -8.32 1.76
CA LEU A 34 7.64 -7.50 0.54
C LEU A 34 7.13 -6.08 0.82
N ALA A 35 6.13 -5.91 1.68
CA ALA A 35 5.68 -4.58 2.12
C ALA A 35 6.81 -3.81 2.83
N ALA A 36 7.51 -4.45 3.76
CA ALA A 36 8.68 -3.87 4.42
C ALA A 36 9.79 -3.51 3.41
N GLN A 37 10.10 -4.41 2.47
CA GLN A 37 11.08 -4.15 1.41
C GLN A 37 10.68 -2.97 0.52
N THR A 38 9.38 -2.76 0.30
CA THR A 38 8.88 -1.60 -0.46
C THR A 38 9.10 -0.29 0.31
N LEU A 39 8.85 -0.30 1.63
CA LEU A 39 9.13 0.85 2.50
C LEU A 39 10.64 1.17 2.57
N ASP A 40 11.48 0.14 2.68
CA ASP A 40 12.95 0.31 2.63
C ASP A 40 13.40 0.85 1.26
N TYR A 41 12.84 0.30 0.18
CA TYR A 41 13.14 0.72 -1.19
C TYR A 41 12.80 2.19 -1.44
N ILE A 42 11.64 2.67 -0.97
CA ILE A 42 11.19 4.03 -1.26
C ILE A 42 11.90 5.10 -0.41
N THR A 43 12.37 4.73 0.78
CA THR A 43 13.04 5.62 1.74
C THR A 43 14.10 6.54 1.11
N PRO A 44 15.08 6.05 0.33
CA PRO A 44 16.10 6.93 -0.29
C PRO A 44 15.56 7.91 -1.34
N PHE A 45 14.32 7.75 -1.82
CA PHE A 45 13.68 8.66 -2.79
C PHE A 45 12.88 9.78 -2.13
N VAL A 46 12.63 9.70 -0.81
CA VAL A 46 11.95 10.75 -0.04
C VAL A 46 12.90 11.95 0.11
N LYS A 47 12.82 12.88 -0.82
CA LYS A 47 13.68 14.08 -0.88
C LYS A 47 12.85 15.35 -1.08
N ILE A 48 13.39 16.48 -0.64
CA ILE A 48 12.83 17.80 -0.91
C ILE A 48 12.59 17.96 -2.42
N GLY A 49 11.41 18.46 -2.78
CA GLY A 49 11.00 18.71 -4.17
C GLY A 49 10.37 17.52 -4.89
N VAL A 50 10.49 16.29 -4.38
CA VAL A 50 9.85 15.09 -4.97
C VAL A 50 8.34 15.16 -4.77
N THR A 51 7.57 14.75 -5.77
CA THR A 51 6.10 14.69 -5.67
C THR A 51 5.66 13.38 -5.01
N THR A 52 4.56 13.39 -4.26
CA THR A 52 4.01 12.13 -3.74
C THR A 52 3.58 11.17 -4.85
N GLY A 53 3.12 11.70 -5.99
CA GLY A 53 2.82 10.90 -7.18
C GLY A 53 4.04 10.19 -7.78
N GLU A 54 5.23 10.78 -7.69
CA GLU A 54 6.46 10.11 -8.10
C GLU A 54 6.82 8.95 -7.16
N LEU A 55 6.64 9.14 -5.85
CA LEU A 55 6.84 8.07 -4.86
C LEU A 55 5.86 6.91 -5.08
N ASP A 56 4.60 7.22 -5.37
CA ASP A 56 3.57 6.22 -5.71
C ASP A 56 3.95 5.40 -6.93
N ARG A 57 4.41 6.04 -8.01
CA ARG A 57 4.87 5.33 -9.21
C ARG A 57 6.04 4.40 -8.92
N LEU A 58 7.04 4.85 -8.15
CA LEU A 58 8.19 4.03 -7.77
C LEU A 58 7.76 2.79 -6.97
N CYS A 59 6.89 2.97 -5.97
CA CYS A 59 6.34 1.85 -5.20
C CYS A 59 5.50 0.91 -6.08
N HIS A 60 4.66 1.45 -6.96
CA HIS A 60 3.85 0.68 -7.90
C HIS A 60 4.72 -0.25 -8.75
N ASP A 61 5.73 0.31 -9.41
CA ASP A 61 6.63 -0.43 -10.29
C ASP A 61 7.44 -1.48 -9.52
N PHE A 62 7.91 -1.15 -8.31
CA PHE A 62 8.62 -2.09 -7.44
C PHE A 62 7.74 -3.29 -7.04
N ILE A 63 6.50 -3.03 -6.61
CA ILE A 63 5.55 -4.05 -6.20
C ILE A 63 5.21 -4.97 -7.38
N LEU A 64 4.92 -4.41 -8.56
CA LEU A 64 4.63 -5.19 -9.76
C LEU A 64 5.83 -6.05 -10.19
N LYS A 65 7.04 -5.51 -10.14
CA LYS A 65 8.27 -6.24 -10.47
C LYS A 65 8.52 -7.41 -9.51
N ALA A 66 8.05 -7.32 -8.28
CA ALA A 66 8.11 -8.41 -7.30
C ALA A 66 7.01 -9.46 -7.47
N GLY A 67 6.16 -9.35 -8.51
CA GLY A 67 5.06 -10.29 -8.77
C GLY A 67 3.86 -10.12 -7.86
N ALA A 68 3.77 -8.98 -7.15
CA ALA A 68 2.66 -8.65 -6.27
C ALA A 68 1.78 -7.53 -6.87
N PHE A 69 0.67 -7.24 -6.21
CA PHE A 69 -0.24 -6.15 -6.59
C PHE A 69 -0.40 -5.14 -5.45
N PRO A 70 -0.44 -3.82 -5.72
CA PRO A 70 -0.68 -2.82 -4.67
C PRO A 70 -2.13 -2.85 -4.19
N ALA A 71 -2.36 -3.28 -2.95
CA ALA A 71 -3.71 -3.49 -2.43
C ALA A 71 -4.60 -2.23 -2.39
N PRO A 72 -4.08 -1.02 -2.10
CA PRO A 72 -4.89 0.20 -2.12
C PRO A 72 -5.48 0.52 -3.50
N LEU A 73 -4.83 0.08 -4.58
CA LEU A 73 -5.25 0.43 -5.92
C LEU A 73 -6.63 -0.15 -6.25
N TYR A 74 -7.58 0.74 -6.53
CA TYR A 74 -9.01 0.47 -6.74
C TYR A 74 -9.78 -0.01 -5.51
N TYR A 75 -9.15 -0.12 -4.33
CA TYR A 75 -9.84 -0.47 -3.10
C TYR A 75 -10.88 0.59 -2.76
N ARG A 76 -12.16 0.24 -2.89
CA ARG A 76 -13.30 1.16 -2.71
C ARG A 76 -13.16 2.46 -3.52
N GLY A 77 -12.57 2.36 -4.72
CA GLY A 77 -12.34 3.50 -5.61
C GLY A 77 -11.09 4.34 -5.28
N PHE A 78 -10.24 3.90 -4.35
CA PHE A 78 -8.97 4.58 -4.08
C PHE A 78 -8.05 4.55 -5.33
N PRO A 79 -7.51 5.69 -5.78
CA PRO A 79 -6.98 5.79 -7.15
C PRO A 79 -5.47 5.52 -7.28
N LYS A 80 -4.79 5.19 -6.18
CA LYS A 80 -3.31 5.11 -6.10
C LYS A 80 -2.85 3.82 -5.43
N SER A 81 -1.56 3.54 -5.53
CA SER A 81 -0.94 2.28 -5.10
C SER A 81 -0.52 2.30 -3.63
N ILE A 82 -0.25 3.48 -3.09
CA ILE A 82 0.10 3.72 -1.69
C ILE A 82 -0.66 4.93 -1.14
N CYS A 83 -0.64 5.12 0.18
CA CYS A 83 -1.06 6.39 0.78
C CYS A 83 0.16 7.23 1.15
N THR A 84 0.08 8.55 0.98
CA THR A 84 1.09 9.52 1.42
C THR A 84 0.41 10.64 2.20
N SER A 85 0.68 10.71 3.51
CA SER A 85 -0.04 11.59 4.43
C SER A 85 0.92 12.61 5.03
N ILE A 86 0.89 13.84 4.51
CA ILE A 86 1.83 14.92 4.87
C ILE A 86 1.22 15.83 5.94
N ASN A 87 1.98 16.09 7.01
CA ASN A 87 1.68 17.01 8.10
C ASN A 87 0.31 16.76 8.78
N HIS A 88 -0.71 17.56 8.46
CA HIS A 88 -2.04 17.49 9.05
C HIS A 88 -2.92 16.37 8.45
N VAL A 89 -2.47 15.72 7.38
CA VAL A 89 -3.19 14.58 6.80
C VAL A 89 -2.97 13.37 7.71
N ILE A 90 -4.04 12.90 8.33
CA ILE A 90 -3.99 11.83 9.34
C ILE A 90 -3.62 10.48 8.71
N CYS A 91 -4.38 10.06 7.69
CA CYS A 91 -4.16 8.84 6.93
C CYS A 91 -4.82 8.96 5.55
N HIS A 92 -4.58 7.97 4.68
CA HIS A 92 -5.21 7.87 3.36
C HIS A 92 -5.02 9.11 2.45
N GLY A 93 -3.95 9.87 2.63
CA GLY A 93 -3.60 10.93 1.70
C GLY A 93 -3.33 10.35 0.31
N ILE A 94 -3.95 10.94 -0.73
CA ILE A 94 -3.84 10.48 -2.11
C ILE A 94 -2.57 11.07 -2.74
N PRO A 95 -1.63 10.24 -3.23
CA PRO A 95 -0.49 10.70 -4.01
C PRO A 95 -0.86 11.56 -5.22
N GLY A 96 -0.12 12.66 -5.45
CA GLY A 96 -0.37 13.59 -6.55
C GLY A 96 0.77 14.59 -6.74
N ASP A 97 0.48 15.76 -7.28
CA ASP A 97 1.48 16.77 -7.67
C ASP A 97 2.13 17.53 -6.50
N LYS A 98 1.70 17.25 -5.25
CA LYS A 98 2.24 17.90 -4.06
C LYS A 98 3.71 17.53 -3.89
N ARG A 99 4.58 18.54 -3.88
CA ARG A 99 6.02 18.41 -3.64
C ARG A 99 6.34 18.49 -2.16
N LEU A 100 7.24 17.62 -1.70
CA LEU A 100 7.80 17.65 -0.36
C LEU A 100 8.64 18.92 -0.14
N ARG A 101 8.50 19.51 1.04
CA ARG A 101 9.25 20.69 1.48
C ARG A 101 10.17 20.32 2.64
N ASP A 102 11.20 21.14 2.83
CA ASP A 102 12.02 21.03 4.03
C ASP A 102 11.16 21.23 5.29
N GLY A 103 11.34 20.37 6.28
CA GLY A 103 10.55 20.34 7.51
C GLY A 103 9.20 19.62 7.42
N ASP A 104 8.76 19.12 6.26
CA ASP A 104 7.55 18.28 6.18
C ASP A 104 7.77 16.95 6.92
N THR A 105 6.73 16.49 7.63
CA THR A 105 6.62 15.10 8.09
C THR A 105 5.63 14.36 7.20
N MET A 106 5.95 13.11 6.86
CA MET A 106 5.09 12.31 5.99
C MET A 106 5.04 10.86 6.45
N ASN A 107 3.82 10.33 6.52
CA ASN A 107 3.58 8.90 6.59
C ASN A 107 3.44 8.32 5.17
N ILE A 108 4.03 7.15 4.95
CA ILE A 108 3.82 6.32 3.75
C ILE A 108 3.18 5.01 4.23
N ASP A 109 2.02 4.68 3.67
CA ASP A 109 1.30 3.44 3.96
C ASP A 109 1.33 2.53 2.73
N VAL A 110 1.82 1.32 2.92
CA VAL A 110 2.02 0.31 1.88
C VAL A 110 1.25 -0.94 2.27
N THR A 111 0.51 -1.49 1.32
CA THR A 111 -0.04 -2.84 1.42
C THR A 111 0.11 -3.55 0.09
N VAL A 112 0.62 -4.77 0.11
CA VAL A 112 0.80 -5.60 -1.08
C VAL A 112 -0.11 -6.83 -1.03
N ILE A 113 -0.51 -7.33 -2.19
CA ILE A 113 -1.16 -8.63 -2.37
C ILE A 113 -0.17 -9.54 -3.07
N LEU A 114 0.36 -10.53 -2.35
CA LEU A 114 1.28 -11.54 -2.87
C LEU A 114 0.71 -12.93 -2.59
N ASP A 115 0.52 -13.74 -3.63
CA ASP A 115 -0.06 -15.10 -3.54
C ASP A 115 -1.39 -15.16 -2.74
N GLY A 116 -2.21 -14.10 -2.85
CA GLY A 116 -3.49 -13.97 -2.15
C GLY A 116 -3.40 -13.44 -0.70
N TRP A 117 -2.21 -13.15 -0.20
CA TRP A 117 -1.99 -12.60 1.14
C TRP A 117 -1.72 -11.11 1.11
N HIS A 118 -2.34 -10.39 2.05
CA HIS A 118 -2.04 -8.99 2.29
C HIS A 118 -0.88 -8.88 3.27
N GLY A 119 0.00 -7.92 3.05
CA GLY A 119 1.14 -7.63 3.90
C GLY A 119 1.52 -6.17 3.86
#